data_AF-A0A0E2B3B6-F1
#
_entry.id   AF-A0A0E2B3B6-F1
#
_cell.length_a   1.000
_cell.length_b   1.000
_cell.length_c   1.000
_cell.angle_alpha   90.00
_cell.angle_beta   90.00
_cell.angle_gamma   90.00
#
_symmetry.space_group_name_H-M   'P 1'
#
loop_
_entity.id
_entity.type
_entity.pdbx_description
1 polymer ?
#
loop_
_entity_poly.entity_id
_entity_poly.type
_entity_poly.pdbx_seq_one_letter_code
_entity_poly.pdbx_strand_id
1 'polypeptide(L)'
;MQTLVFLYDGECSFCRNLAKKLQSLNLNPKIRFRSFRDFTEKELKEIHPTLNIRVAEGNVQMIANGRRYPGFFAVRKLSHSLKGYRWVSPLLYLPLIPIFGMIGMIFLKSLKSR
;
A
#
# COMPACT_ATOMS: atom_id res chain seq x y z
N MET A 1 -1.62 -9.45 -17.97
CA MET A 1 -2.59 -8.43 -17.49
C MET A 1 -1.84 -7.44 -16.59
N GLN A 2 -2.06 -6.13 -16.72
CA GLN A 2 -1.42 -5.14 -15.84
C GLN A 2 -2.15 -5.14 -14.49
N THR A 3 -1.67 -5.95 -13.53
CA THR A 3 -2.23 -6.03 -12.18
C THR A 3 -1.97 -4.72 -11.44
N LEU A 4 -3.04 -4.11 -10.94
CA LEU A 4 -3.03 -2.80 -10.30
C LEU A 4 -3.86 -2.86 -9.01
N VAL A 5 -3.22 -3.35 -7.94
CA VAL A 5 -3.88 -3.70 -6.67
C VAL A 5 -3.13 -3.11 -5.49
N PHE A 6 -3.87 -2.56 -4.54
CA PHE A 6 -3.40 -2.14 -3.24
C PHE A 6 -3.88 -3.13 -2.18
N LEU A 7 -2.96 -3.84 -1.58
CA LEU A 7 -3.21 -4.85 -0.54
C LEU A 7 -2.96 -4.27 0.85
N TYR A 8 -3.86 -4.56 1.76
CA TYR A 8 -3.79 -4.16 3.17
C TYR A 8 -4.23 -5.30 4.08
N ASP A 9 -3.91 -5.22 5.37
CA ASP A 9 -4.42 -6.19 6.35
C ASP A 9 -5.87 -5.87 6.74
N GLY A 10 -6.76 -6.84 6.53
CA GLY A 10 -8.17 -6.75 6.87
C GLY A 10 -8.47 -6.94 8.36
N GLU A 11 -7.53 -7.48 9.12
CA GLU A 11 -7.69 -7.66 10.56
C GLU A 11 -7.11 -6.48 11.35
N CYS A 12 -6.27 -5.66 10.71
CA CYS A 12 -5.74 -4.44 11.33
C CYS A 12 -6.68 -3.25 11.10
N SER A 13 -7.28 -2.73 12.19
CA SER A 13 -8.17 -1.56 12.17
C SER A 13 -7.52 -0.32 11.55
N PHE A 14 -6.22 -0.10 11.82
CA PHE A 14 -5.44 0.97 11.20
C PHE A 14 -5.35 0.82 9.69
N CYS A 15 -4.92 -0.37 9.22
CA CYS A 15 -4.79 -0.67 7.79
C CYS A 15 -6.13 -0.52 7.07
N ARG A 16 -7.23 -1.00 7.66
CA ARG A 16 -8.58 -0.85 7.13
C ARG A 16 -9.00 0.61 6.99
N ASN A 17 -8.82 1.41 8.04
CA ASN A 17 -9.19 2.83 8.01
C ASN A 17 -8.34 3.61 7.02
N LEU A 18 -7.04 3.31 6.95
CA LEU A 18 -6.13 3.86 5.96
C LEU A 18 -6.58 3.50 4.54
N ALA A 19 -6.84 2.22 4.27
CA ALA A 19 -7.28 1.75 2.96
C ALA A 19 -8.60 2.40 2.53
N LYS A 20 -9.60 2.49 3.42
CA LYS A 20 -10.87 3.18 3.15
C LYS A 20 -10.67 4.65 2.79
N LYS A 21 -9.85 5.37 3.55
CA LYS A 21 -9.55 6.79 3.30
C LYS A 21 -8.80 6.98 1.97
N LEU A 22 -7.83 6.12 1.69
CA LEU A 22 -7.09 6.17 0.43
C LEU A 22 -7.99 5.82 -0.76
N GLN A 23 -8.90 4.86 -0.59
CA GLN A 23 -9.87 4.47 -1.60
C GLN A 23 -10.86 5.61 -1.92
N SER A 24 -11.36 6.33 -0.91
CA SER A 24 -12.28 7.46 -1.15
C SER A 24 -11.60 8.65 -1.85
N LEU A 25 -10.30 8.81 -1.66
CA LEU A 25 -9.49 9.82 -2.33
C LEU A 25 -8.98 9.39 -3.71
N ASN A 26 -9.10 8.10 -4.05
CA ASN A 26 -8.54 7.55 -5.27
C ASN A 26 -9.33 8.00 -6.51
N LEU A 27 -8.61 8.59 -7.46
CA LEU A 27 -9.13 9.05 -8.75
C LEU A 27 -8.99 8.00 -9.86
N ASN A 28 -8.24 6.92 -9.63
CA ASN A 28 -8.01 5.88 -10.63
C ASN A 28 -8.85 4.63 -10.33
N PRO A 29 -9.99 4.42 -11.00
CA PRO A 29 -10.89 3.29 -10.72
C PRO A 29 -10.27 1.91 -11.02
N LYS A 30 -9.14 1.85 -11.74
CA LYS A 30 -8.43 0.60 -12.01
C LYS A 30 -7.68 0.07 -10.79
N ILE A 31 -7.37 0.93 -9.79
CA ILE A 31 -6.70 0.52 -8.56
C ILE A 31 -7.71 -0.22 -7.68
N ARG A 32 -7.51 -1.53 -7.54
CA ARG A 32 -8.33 -2.36 -6.64
C ARG A 32 -7.75 -2.34 -5.24
N PHE A 33 -8.54 -1.97 -4.24
CA PHE A 33 -8.19 -2.12 -2.83
C PHE A 33 -8.72 -3.47 -2.34
N ARG A 34 -7.85 -4.34 -1.82
CA ARG A 34 -8.25 -5.66 -1.34
C ARG A 34 -7.54 -6.02 -0.04
N SER A 35 -8.21 -6.74 0.84
CA SER A 35 -7.51 -7.34 1.97
C SER A 35 -6.66 -8.50 1.46
N PHE A 36 -5.42 -8.64 1.93
CA PHE A 36 -4.66 -9.85 1.61
C PHE A 36 -5.24 -11.10 2.31
N ARG A 37 -6.05 -10.91 3.37
CA ARG A 37 -6.72 -11.99 4.12
C ARG A 37 -7.77 -12.72 3.28
N ASP A 38 -8.24 -12.09 2.21
CA ASP A 38 -9.20 -12.66 1.25
C ASP A 38 -8.53 -13.65 0.27
N PHE A 39 -7.20 -13.83 0.34
CA PHE A 39 -6.43 -14.65 -0.59
C PHE A 39 -5.66 -15.76 0.12
N THR A 40 -5.58 -16.90 -0.53
CA THR A 40 -4.66 -17.99 -0.21
C THR A 40 -3.22 -17.60 -0.61
N GLU A 41 -2.23 -18.31 -0.07
CA GLU A 41 -0.83 -18.06 -0.44
C GLU A 41 -0.57 -18.28 -1.93
N LYS A 42 -1.27 -19.24 -2.55
CA LYS A 42 -1.18 -19.49 -4.00
C LYS A 42 -1.67 -18.29 -4.81
N GLU A 43 -2.84 -17.75 -4.47
CA GLU A 43 -3.41 -16.58 -5.15
C GLU A 43 -2.55 -15.32 -4.96
N LEU A 44 -1.93 -15.16 -3.79
CA LEU A 44 -0.96 -14.07 -3.57
C LEU A 44 0.27 -14.21 -4.48
N LYS A 45 0.80 -15.42 -4.67
CA LYS A 45 1.92 -15.67 -5.59
C LYS A 45 1.54 -15.47 -7.05
N GLU A 46 0.29 -15.74 -7.43
CA GLU A 46 -0.26 -15.42 -8.75
C GLU A 46 -0.37 -13.91 -8.98
N ILE A 47 -0.70 -13.13 -7.94
CA ILE A 47 -0.68 -11.66 -8.00
C ILE A 47 0.75 -11.14 -8.22
N HIS A 48 1.73 -11.65 -7.45
CA HIS A 48 3.14 -11.34 -7.63
C HIS A 48 4.04 -12.42 -6.98
N PRO A 49 5.09 -12.94 -7.65
CA PRO A 49 5.88 -14.08 -7.16
C PRO A 49 6.51 -13.90 -5.77
N THR A 50 6.85 -12.66 -5.41
CA THR A 50 7.46 -12.33 -4.11
C THR A 50 6.44 -12.08 -2.99
N LEU A 51 5.15 -12.29 -3.24
CA LEU A 51 4.09 -12.02 -2.29
C LEU A 51 3.69 -13.32 -1.59
N ASN A 52 3.62 -13.27 -0.27
CA ASN A 52 3.08 -14.32 0.59
C ASN A 52 2.43 -13.65 1.81
N ILE A 53 1.78 -14.45 2.66
CA ILE A 53 1.04 -13.95 3.84
C ILE A 53 1.97 -13.11 4.73
N ARG A 54 3.15 -13.64 5.10
CA ARG A 54 4.11 -12.94 5.97
C ARG A 54 4.58 -11.59 5.40
N VAL A 55 4.80 -11.51 4.09
CA VAL A 55 5.20 -10.28 3.40
C VAL A 55 4.05 -9.27 3.38
N ALA A 56 2.83 -9.73 3.10
CA ALA A 56 1.63 -8.89 3.06
C ALA A 56 1.22 -8.37 4.45
N GLU A 57 1.43 -9.17 5.51
CA GLU A 57 1.26 -8.77 6.91
C GLU A 57 2.27 -7.71 7.34
N GLY A 58 3.49 -7.78 6.81
CA GLY A 58 4.57 -6.86 7.18
C GLY A 58 4.24 -5.40 6.91
N ASN A 59 3.64 -5.12 5.75
CA ASN A 59 3.31 -3.77 5.28
C ASN A 59 2.17 -3.83 4.26
N VAL A 60 1.47 -2.71 4.06
CA VAL A 60 0.64 -2.51 2.85
C VAL A 60 1.48 -2.72 1.59
N GLN A 61 0.88 -3.27 0.53
CA GLN A 61 1.58 -3.55 -0.73
C GLN A 61 0.84 -2.90 -1.89
N MET A 62 1.55 -2.28 -2.82
CA MET A 62 1.00 -1.89 -4.11
C MET A 62 1.66 -2.73 -5.19
N ILE A 63 0.86 -3.41 -6.00
CA ILE A 63 1.33 -4.01 -7.25
C ILE A 63 0.90 -3.10 -8.37
N ALA A 64 1.86 -2.62 -9.17
CA ALA A 64 1.59 -1.81 -10.35
C ALA A 64 2.56 -2.20 -11.45
N ASN A 65 2.03 -2.49 -12.64
CA ASN A 65 2.82 -2.83 -13.83
C ASN A 65 3.84 -3.96 -13.56
N GLY A 66 3.41 -5.00 -12.83
CA GLY A 66 4.25 -6.15 -12.49
C GLY A 66 5.33 -5.88 -11.43
N ARG A 67 5.38 -4.68 -10.84
CA ARG A 67 6.31 -4.35 -9.74
C ARG A 67 5.57 -4.27 -8.42
N ARG A 68 6.19 -4.82 -7.37
CA ARG A 68 5.75 -4.70 -5.97
C ARG A 68 6.41 -3.51 -5.29
N TYR A 69 5.59 -2.67 -4.68
CA TYR A 69 6.00 -1.56 -3.83
C TYR A 69 5.50 -1.81 -2.40
N PRO A 70 6.38 -2.08 -1.43
CA PRO A 70 5.98 -2.26 -0.03
C PRO A 70 5.89 -0.93 0.72
N GLY A 71 4.97 -0.87 1.67
CA GLY A 71 4.91 0.14 2.70
C GLY A 71 4.84 1.58 2.20
N PHE A 72 5.81 2.42 2.59
CA PHE A 72 5.84 3.82 2.19
C PHE A 72 5.87 3.95 0.66
N PHE A 73 6.59 3.06 -0.02
CA PHE A 73 6.66 3.06 -1.47
C PHE A 73 5.31 2.71 -2.11
N ALA A 74 4.47 1.90 -1.44
CA ALA A 74 3.10 1.64 -1.86
C ALA A 74 2.27 2.93 -1.82
N VAL A 75 2.32 3.65 -0.69
CA VAL A 75 1.59 4.90 -0.48
C VAL A 75 2.10 5.99 -1.43
N ARG A 76 3.41 6.13 -1.62
CA ARG A 76 4.03 7.05 -2.59
C ARG A 76 3.63 6.73 -4.03
N LYS A 77 3.52 5.45 -4.39
CA LYS A 77 3.07 5.09 -5.75
C LYS A 77 1.59 5.42 -5.93
N LEU A 78 0.79 5.16 -4.89
CA LEU A 78 -0.64 5.44 -4.87
C LEU A 78 -0.96 6.94 -4.88
N SER A 79 -0.17 7.78 -4.21
CA SER A 79 -0.43 9.23 -4.06
C SER A 79 -0.56 9.97 -5.38
N HIS A 80 0.10 9.50 -6.44
CA HIS A 80 -0.07 10.03 -7.81
C HIS A 80 -1.49 9.87 -8.36
N SER A 81 -2.29 8.96 -7.79
CA SER A 81 -3.68 8.70 -8.16
C SER A 81 -4.69 9.25 -7.14
N LEU A 82 -4.25 9.96 -6.10
CA LEU A 82 -5.13 10.49 -5.06
C LEU A 82 -5.47 11.97 -5.30
N LYS A 83 -6.73 12.34 -5.05
CA LYS A 83 -7.22 13.73 -5.08
C LYS A 83 -6.45 14.58 -4.07
N GLY A 84 -6.01 15.77 -4.49
CA GLY A 84 -5.19 16.69 -3.68
C GLY A 84 -3.72 16.27 -3.58
N TYR A 85 -3.44 15.00 -3.28
CA TYR A 85 -2.08 14.51 -3.09
C TYR A 85 -1.30 14.30 -4.40
N ARG A 86 -1.97 14.19 -5.55
CA ARG A 86 -1.30 14.03 -6.85
C ARG A 86 -0.23 15.11 -7.12
N TRP A 87 -0.53 16.36 -6.77
CA TRP A 87 0.37 17.51 -7.00
C TRP A 87 1.48 17.60 -5.96
N VAL A 88 1.26 17.07 -4.75
CA VAL A 88 2.24 17.04 -3.67
C VAL A 88 3.13 15.79 -3.76
N SER A 89 2.67 14.75 -4.45
CA SER A 89 3.35 13.47 -4.63
C SER A 89 4.82 13.58 -5.11
N PRO A 90 5.20 14.53 -6.00
CA PRO A 90 6.61 14.73 -6.36
C PRO A 90 7.52 15.03 -5.16
N LEU A 91 7.02 15.71 -4.12
CA LEU A 91 7.79 15.99 -2.91
C LEU A 91 8.18 14.71 -2.16
N LEU A 92 7.40 13.62 -2.29
CA LEU A 92 7.72 12.31 -1.70
C LEU A 92 8.93 11.61 -2.35
N TYR A 93 9.52 12.23 -3.36
CA TYR A 93 10.73 11.76 -4.06
C TYR A 93 11.97 12.60 -3.73
N LEU A 94 11.82 13.69 -2.96
CA LEU A 94 12.96 14.48 -2.52
C LEU A 94 13.91 13.62 -1.65
N PRO A 95 15.22 13.91 -1.67
CA PRO A 95 16.16 13.24 -0.80
C PRO A 95 15.72 13.35 0.66
N LEU A 96 15.96 12.30 1.44
CA LEU A 96 15.59 12.15 2.87
C LEU A 96 14.10 11.92 3.18
N ILE A 97 13.15 12.40 2.36
CA ILE A 97 11.71 12.16 2.61
C ILE A 97 11.36 10.65 2.69
N PRO A 98 11.90 9.75 1.85
CA PRO A 98 11.67 8.31 1.99
C PRO A 98 12.14 7.75 3.34
N ILE A 99 13.22 8.29 3.91
CA ILE A 99 13.75 7.84 5.22
C ILE A 99 12.75 8.23 6.31
N PHE A 100 12.32 9.49 6.34
CA PHE A 100 11.31 9.97 7.28
C PHE A 100 9.96 9.23 7.10
N GLY A 101 9.57 8.93 5.86
CA GLY A 101 8.36 8.19 5.54
C GLY A 101 8.39 6.77 6.08
N MET A 102 9.51 6.05 5.95
CA MET A 102 9.69 4.72 6.53
C MET A 102 9.67 4.76 8.06
N ILE A 103 10.40 5.69 8.69
CA ILE A 103 10.40 5.86 10.15
C ILE A 103 8.98 6.16 10.66
N GLY A 104 8.27 7.07 10.01
CA GLY A 104 6.89 7.42 10.35
C GLY A 104 5.96 6.22 10.27
N MET A 105 6.09 5.36 9.25
CA MET A 105 5.26 4.16 9.20
C MET A 105 5.59 3.13 10.28
N ILE A 106 6.88 2.96 10.62
CA ILE A 106 7.29 2.08 11.71
C ILE A 106 6.68 2.57 13.04
N PHE A 107 6.73 3.89 13.27
CA PHE A 107 6.15 4.51 14.45
C PHE A 107 4.61 4.37 14.49
N LEU A 108 3.93 4.66 13.37
CA LEU A 108 2.48 4.49 13.26
C LEU A 108 2.03 3.05 13.49
N LYS A 109 2.82 2.08 13.01
CA LYS A 109 2.58 0.65 13.25
C LYS A 109 2.75 0.30 14.74
N SER A 110 3.79 0.84 15.39
CA SER A 110 4.06 0.61 16.81
C SER A 110 2.96 1.18 17.72
N LEU A 111 2.48 2.40 17.44
CA LEU A 111 1.45 3.07 18.24
C LEU A 111 0.08 2.40 18.20
N LYS A 112 -0.19 1.58 17.18
CA LYS A 112 -1.53 1.05 16.89
C LYS A 112 -1.59 -0.48 16.85
N SER A 113 -0.46 -1.12 17.15
CA SER A 113 -0.33 -2.54 17.46
C SER A 113 -0.35 -2.82 18.97
N ARG A 114 -0.45 -1.77 19.80
CA ARG A 114 -0.89 -1.82 21.20
C ARG A 114 -2.39 -1.49 21.25
#